data_AF-A0A4P7GSX7-F1
#
_entry.id   AF-A0A4P7GSX7-F1
#
_cell.length_a   1.000
_cell.length_b   1.000
_cell.length_c   1.000
_cell.angle_alpha   90.00
_cell.angle_beta   90.00
_cell.angle_gamma   90.00
#
_symmetry.space_group_name_H-M   'P 1'
#
loop_
_entity.id
_entity.type
_entity.pdbx_description
1 polymer ?
#
loop_
_entity_poly.entity_id
_entity_poly.type
_entity_poly.pdbx_seq_one_letter_code
_entity_poly.pdbx_strand_id
1 'polypeptide(L)'
;MSRTWRVIPGGLAWGDRRFVWGSRTYVMGILNVTPDSFSDGGRYLDPAAAEEHALAMAEAGADIIDVGAESTRPGATPVPAEEELRRLLPVLRRLAPKLDVPISVDTYKAQVARVALEEGAALINDVGGLRRDPAMAAVAAAHRVPVVAMHARPHGDTAYADFWGEILGFLRAAIERAEAAGLPREMVIVDPGFGFGKTPEQNLDLIRQLPRLRTLGAPVLLGTSRKSTIGRVLDLPVDQRLEGTAATVVLAVARGVDVVRVHDVAPMVRLVRMADAVVRHPRWREGDEPAPVRDAARPDPAAAGAGADPDVPRPTGRLDPTPAPPARSVIQLRALRFEARHGVLPEEHRNPQPFLVDVDLGLDTAAAAAADDLALTVDYAEVHRRVARVVEGPHRRLIETLAHQLAAELLHAFPVDWVRVRVAKPAAPLPGPAEGAAVEVWRSRAGRVGTG
;
A
#
# COMPACT_ATOMS: atom_id res chain seq x y z
N MET A 1 -25.84 -8.72 10.35
CA MET A 1 -24.62 -8.78 11.20
C MET A 1 -23.92 -7.44 11.07
N SER A 2 -23.51 -6.81 12.17
CA SER A 2 -22.80 -5.52 12.12
C SER A 2 -21.45 -5.71 11.41
N ARG A 3 -21.24 -5.00 10.29
CA ARG A 3 -19.98 -5.04 9.51
C ARG A 3 -18.98 -4.08 10.15
N THR A 4 -18.13 -4.59 11.03
CA THR A 4 -17.10 -3.80 11.72
C THR A 4 -15.71 -4.09 11.17
N TRP A 5 -14.78 -3.14 11.37
CA TRP A 5 -13.39 -3.31 11.00
C TRP A 5 -12.59 -4.04 12.09
N ARG A 6 -11.68 -4.90 11.64
CA ARG A 6 -10.66 -5.53 12.48
C ARG A 6 -9.31 -5.53 11.77
N VAL A 7 -8.25 -5.37 12.55
CA VAL A 7 -6.88 -5.56 12.05
C VAL A 7 -6.64 -7.05 11.85
N ILE A 8 -6.02 -7.40 10.73
CA ILE A 8 -5.58 -8.76 10.39
C ILE A 8 -4.10 -8.73 10.00
N PRO A 9 -3.38 -9.86 9.98
CA PRO A 9 -2.01 -9.89 9.49
C PRO A 9 -1.92 -9.29 8.08
N GLY A 10 -1.10 -8.26 7.92
CA GLY A 10 -0.88 -7.58 6.64
C GLY A 10 -2.01 -6.65 6.17
N GLY A 11 -3.04 -6.36 6.98
CA GLY A 11 -4.04 -5.35 6.63
C GLY A 11 -5.31 -5.37 7.47
N LEU A 12 -6.47 -5.20 6.83
CA LEU A 12 -7.76 -5.00 7.48
C LEU A 12 -8.82 -5.98 7.00
N ALA A 13 -9.83 -6.24 7.82
CA ALA A 13 -11.04 -6.93 7.39
C ALA A 13 -12.30 -6.16 7.79
N TRP A 14 -13.27 -6.09 6.88
CA TRP A 14 -14.60 -5.52 7.08
C TRP A 14 -15.64 -6.58 6.77
N GLY A 15 -16.21 -7.18 7.82
CA GLY A 15 -16.95 -8.44 7.67
C GLY A 15 -16.08 -9.53 7.04
N ASP A 16 -16.56 -10.10 5.93
CA ASP A 16 -15.83 -11.14 5.17
C ASP A 16 -14.83 -10.59 4.16
N ARG A 17 -14.86 -9.28 3.89
CA ARG A 17 -13.92 -8.64 2.96
C ARG A 17 -12.58 -8.41 3.63
N ARG A 18 -11.51 -8.74 2.92
CA ARG A 18 -10.12 -8.58 3.37
C ARG A 18 -9.37 -7.61 2.47
N PHE A 19 -8.75 -6.64 3.12
CA PHE A 19 -7.85 -5.64 2.54
C PHE A 19 -6.43 -5.99 2.99
N VAL A 20 -5.70 -6.78 2.20
CA VAL A 20 -4.33 -7.19 2.48
C VAL A 20 -3.38 -6.32 1.67
N TRP A 21 -2.71 -5.38 2.33
CA TRP A 21 -1.86 -4.40 1.70
C TRP A 21 -0.70 -5.06 0.97
N GLY A 22 -0.29 -4.49 -0.17
CA GLY A 22 0.72 -5.07 -1.05
C GLY A 22 0.28 -6.29 -1.87
N SER A 23 -0.80 -7.01 -1.52
CA SER A 23 -1.23 -8.22 -2.25
C SER A 23 -1.86 -7.91 -3.61
N ARG A 24 -2.68 -6.85 -3.66
CA ARG A 24 -3.29 -6.27 -4.84
C ARG A 24 -3.55 -4.78 -4.59
N THR A 25 -3.86 -4.03 -5.64
CA THR A 25 -4.38 -2.67 -5.52
C THR A 25 -5.90 -2.71 -5.43
N TYR A 26 -6.44 -1.97 -4.46
CA TYR A 26 -7.87 -1.81 -4.26
C TYR A 26 -8.40 -0.57 -4.98
N VAL A 27 -9.62 -0.63 -5.48
CA VAL A 27 -10.25 0.48 -6.23
C VAL A 27 -11.29 1.19 -5.37
N MET A 28 -11.08 2.49 -5.14
CA MET A 28 -12.04 3.37 -4.49
C MET A 28 -12.78 4.21 -5.55
N GLY A 29 -14.08 3.98 -5.71
CA GLY A 29 -14.94 4.71 -6.64
C GLY A 29 -15.43 6.03 -6.07
N ILE A 30 -15.32 7.12 -6.83
CA ILE A 30 -15.71 8.47 -6.40
C ILE A 30 -17.20 8.72 -6.69
N LEU A 31 -17.98 9.06 -5.67
CA LEU A 31 -19.36 9.55 -5.78
C LEU A 31 -19.47 10.96 -5.20
N ASN A 32 -19.53 11.97 -6.07
CA ASN A 32 -19.69 13.37 -5.65
C ASN A 32 -21.16 13.79 -5.62
N VAL A 33 -21.68 14.13 -4.45
CA VAL A 33 -23.03 14.64 -4.18
C VAL A 33 -22.97 16.17 -4.03
N THR A 34 -22.41 16.83 -5.03
CA THR A 34 -22.21 18.29 -5.02
C THR A 34 -22.88 18.94 -6.23
N PRO A 35 -23.47 20.15 -6.10
CA PRO A 35 -24.03 20.88 -7.23
C PRO A 35 -22.98 21.20 -8.31
N ASP A 36 -21.74 21.44 -7.88
CA ASP A 36 -20.67 21.94 -8.75
C ASP A 36 -19.81 20.82 -9.36
N SER A 37 -20.26 19.56 -9.44
CA SER A 37 -19.40 18.47 -9.92
C SER A 37 -19.03 18.61 -11.42
N PHE A 38 -17.81 19.07 -11.72
CA PHE A 38 -17.21 19.22 -13.07
C PHE A 38 -17.33 18.00 -13.99
N SER A 39 -17.47 16.79 -13.44
CA SER A 39 -17.58 15.54 -14.19
C SER A 39 -19.02 15.12 -14.46
N ASP A 40 -19.92 15.39 -13.52
CA ASP A 40 -21.25 14.76 -13.47
C ASP A 40 -22.40 15.78 -13.48
N GLY A 41 -22.08 17.09 -13.48
CA GLY A 41 -23.05 18.18 -13.65
C GLY A 41 -24.14 18.23 -12.57
N GLY A 42 -23.84 17.82 -11.34
CA GLY A 42 -24.84 17.75 -10.26
C GLY A 42 -25.84 16.60 -10.39
N ARG A 43 -25.65 15.67 -11.33
CA ARG A 43 -26.52 14.50 -11.58
C ARG A 43 -26.83 13.66 -10.33
N TYR A 44 -25.88 13.60 -9.39
CA TYR A 44 -26.00 12.80 -8.17
C TYR A 44 -26.51 13.59 -6.96
N LEU A 45 -27.02 14.81 -7.16
CA LEU A 45 -27.83 15.48 -6.14
C LEU A 45 -29.14 14.75 -5.86
N ASP A 46 -29.67 14.01 -6.84
CA ASP A 46 -30.76 13.07 -6.63
C ASP A 46 -30.24 11.80 -5.94
N PRO A 47 -30.70 11.47 -4.72
CA PRO A 47 -30.27 10.28 -4.00
C PRO A 47 -30.56 8.97 -4.74
N ALA A 48 -31.57 8.92 -5.62
CA ALA A 48 -31.84 7.74 -6.43
C ALA A 48 -30.77 7.54 -7.51
N ALA A 49 -30.37 8.60 -8.21
CA ALA A 49 -29.29 8.56 -9.19
C ALA A 49 -27.92 8.26 -8.54
N ALA A 50 -27.66 8.81 -7.35
CA ALA A 50 -26.47 8.51 -6.57
C ALA A 50 -26.41 7.03 -6.16
N GLU A 51 -27.56 6.46 -5.77
CA GLU A 51 -27.69 5.02 -5.48
C GLU A 51 -27.38 4.14 -6.69
N GLU A 52 -28.03 4.41 -7.82
CA GLU A 52 -27.81 3.66 -9.07
C GLU A 52 -26.34 3.68 -9.46
N HIS A 53 -25.69 4.84 -9.39
CA HIS A 53 -24.28 4.97 -9.74
C HIS A 53 -23.35 4.22 -8.78
N ALA A 54 -23.60 4.28 -7.47
CA ALA A 54 -22.79 3.56 -6.49
C ALA A 54 -22.90 2.03 -6.67
N LEU A 55 -24.10 1.53 -6.92
CA LEU A 55 -24.34 0.11 -7.20
C LEU A 55 -23.61 -0.32 -8.48
N ALA A 56 -23.68 0.49 -9.54
CA ALA A 56 -22.95 0.24 -10.78
C ALA A 56 -21.42 0.22 -10.57
N MET A 57 -20.87 1.11 -9.75
CA MET A 57 -19.45 1.09 -9.39
C MET A 57 -19.07 -0.16 -8.60
N ALA A 58 -19.90 -0.59 -7.64
CA ALA A 58 -19.67 -1.80 -6.87
C ALA A 58 -19.73 -3.05 -7.76
N GLU A 59 -20.71 -3.14 -8.67
CA GLU A 59 -20.83 -4.22 -9.67
C GLU A 59 -19.64 -4.23 -10.64
N ALA A 60 -19.14 -3.06 -11.03
CA ALA A 60 -17.94 -2.91 -11.84
C ALA A 60 -16.65 -3.35 -11.12
N GLY A 61 -16.71 -3.57 -9.80
CA GLY A 61 -15.61 -4.09 -9.00
C GLY A 61 -14.88 -3.06 -8.15
N ALA A 62 -15.49 -1.91 -7.84
CA ALA A 62 -14.99 -1.05 -6.77
C ALA A 62 -14.95 -1.83 -5.45
N ASP A 63 -13.87 -1.66 -4.70
CA ASP A 63 -13.68 -2.24 -3.37
C ASP A 63 -14.20 -1.32 -2.25
N ILE A 64 -14.28 -0.01 -2.53
CA ILE A 64 -14.72 1.05 -1.62
C ILE A 64 -15.51 2.06 -2.45
N ILE A 65 -16.62 2.59 -1.91
CA ILE A 65 -17.31 3.75 -2.51
C ILE A 65 -17.07 4.96 -1.63
N ASP A 66 -16.51 6.02 -2.19
CA ASP A 66 -16.19 7.26 -1.47
C ASP A 66 -17.18 8.36 -1.81
N VAL A 67 -17.93 8.81 -0.80
CA VAL A 67 -19.04 9.75 -0.95
C VAL A 67 -18.64 11.10 -0.39
N GLY A 68 -18.59 12.11 -1.27
CA GLY A 68 -18.27 13.49 -0.91
C GLY A 68 -19.43 14.43 -1.18
N ALA A 69 -19.80 15.26 -0.20
CA ALA A 69 -20.88 16.25 -0.32
C ALA A 69 -20.39 17.71 -0.37
N GLU A 70 -19.09 17.90 -0.25
CA GLU A 70 -18.39 19.18 -0.38
C GLU A 70 -17.33 19.10 -1.48
N SER A 71 -17.27 20.13 -2.33
CA SER A 71 -16.24 20.22 -3.35
C SER A 71 -14.91 20.60 -2.70
N THR A 72 -13.93 19.70 -2.75
CA THR A 72 -12.55 19.96 -2.34
C THR A 72 -11.71 20.56 -3.47
N ARG A 73 -12.37 21.05 -4.53
CA ARG A 73 -11.68 21.62 -5.69
C ARG A 73 -11.02 22.95 -5.35
N PRO A 74 -9.93 23.27 -6.06
CA PRO A 74 -9.26 24.53 -5.84
C PRO A 74 -10.20 25.72 -6.15
N GLY A 75 -10.35 26.63 -5.18
CA GLY A 75 -11.25 27.78 -5.27
C GLY A 75 -12.71 27.52 -4.88
N ALA A 76 -13.06 26.30 -4.45
CA ALA A 76 -14.41 26.01 -3.95
C ALA A 76 -14.69 26.73 -2.62
N THR A 77 -15.88 27.28 -2.48
CA THR A 77 -16.34 27.90 -1.23
C THR A 77 -16.67 26.80 -0.23
N PRO A 78 -16.09 26.83 0.99
CA PRO A 78 -16.45 25.88 2.04
C PRO A 78 -17.94 25.94 2.36
N VAL A 79 -18.56 24.78 2.57
CA VAL A 79 -19.96 24.70 3.00
C VAL A 79 -20.05 24.42 4.51
N PRO A 80 -21.04 24.97 5.22
CA PRO A 80 -21.30 24.61 6.62
C PRO A 80 -21.57 23.11 6.79
N ALA A 81 -21.29 22.56 7.98
CA ALA A 81 -21.46 21.14 8.27
C ALA A 81 -22.92 20.69 8.10
N GLU A 82 -23.88 21.56 8.45
CA GLU A 82 -25.32 21.31 8.31
C GLU A 82 -25.71 21.13 6.83
N GLU A 83 -25.14 21.94 5.95
CA GLU A 83 -25.39 21.87 4.51
C GLU A 83 -24.77 20.62 3.89
N GLU A 84 -23.56 20.26 4.31
CA GLU A 84 -22.89 19.03 3.90
C GLU A 84 -23.70 17.79 4.31
N LEU A 85 -24.15 17.74 5.56
CA LEU A 85 -25.00 16.67 6.07
C LEU A 85 -26.35 16.58 5.34
N ARG A 86 -26.98 17.72 5.05
CA ARG A 86 -28.23 17.77 4.29
C ARG A 86 -28.13 17.07 2.93
N ARG A 87 -26.97 17.17 2.27
CA ARG A 87 -26.68 16.51 0.99
C ARG A 87 -26.28 15.05 1.18
N LEU A 88 -25.46 14.76 2.19
CA LEU A 88 -24.85 13.46 2.40
C LEU A 88 -25.84 12.40 2.93
N LEU A 89 -26.66 12.76 3.94
CA LEU A 89 -27.48 11.80 4.68
C LEU A 89 -28.54 11.07 3.83
N PRO A 90 -29.28 11.74 2.92
CA PRO A 90 -30.22 11.04 2.05
C PRO A 90 -29.56 9.97 1.19
N VAL A 91 -28.32 10.19 0.77
CA VAL A 91 -27.54 9.24 -0.04
C VAL A 91 -27.05 8.08 0.84
N LEU A 92 -26.41 8.36 1.98
CA LEU A 92 -25.91 7.31 2.88
C LEU A 92 -26.99 6.33 3.33
N ARG A 93 -28.16 6.83 3.75
CA ARG A 93 -29.30 6.01 4.20
C ARG A 93 -29.80 5.04 3.14
N ARG A 94 -29.67 5.40 1.86
CA ARG A 94 -30.04 4.55 0.73
C ARG A 94 -28.96 3.53 0.39
N LEU A 95 -27.70 3.94 0.47
CA LEU A 95 -26.53 3.14 0.10
C LEU A 95 -26.16 2.08 1.15
N ALA A 96 -26.08 2.46 2.42
CA ALA A 96 -25.58 1.61 3.51
C ALA A 96 -26.25 0.22 3.59
N PRO A 97 -27.58 0.06 3.42
CA PRO A 97 -28.20 -1.26 3.45
C PRO A 97 -28.03 -2.09 2.17
N LYS A 98 -27.60 -1.47 1.05
CA LYS A 98 -27.57 -2.11 -0.28
C LYS A 98 -26.17 -2.43 -0.79
N LEU A 99 -25.16 -1.67 -0.35
CA LEU A 99 -23.78 -1.89 -0.77
C LEU A 99 -23.13 -2.99 0.07
N ASP A 100 -22.48 -3.92 -0.62
CA ASP A 100 -21.66 -4.96 0.01
C ASP A 100 -20.20 -4.55 0.18
N VAL A 101 -19.85 -3.31 -0.16
CA VAL A 101 -18.51 -2.72 0.00
C VAL A 101 -18.57 -1.57 1.01
N PRO A 102 -17.48 -1.29 1.75
CA PRO A 102 -17.47 -0.19 2.71
C PRO A 102 -17.69 1.16 2.01
N ILE A 103 -18.45 2.02 2.68
CA ILE A 103 -18.65 3.40 2.26
C ILE A 103 -17.65 4.28 3.00
N SER A 104 -16.82 5.00 2.25
CA SER A 104 -15.98 6.08 2.73
C SER A 104 -16.74 7.40 2.68
N VAL A 105 -16.57 8.26 3.69
CA VAL A 105 -17.05 9.65 3.69
C VAL A 105 -15.88 10.60 3.43
N ASP A 106 -15.93 11.34 2.32
CA ASP A 106 -14.94 12.38 1.96
C ASP A 106 -15.31 13.69 2.65
N THR A 107 -14.74 13.90 3.84
CA THR A 107 -14.97 15.10 4.65
C THR A 107 -13.77 15.39 5.55
N TYR A 108 -13.49 16.67 5.75
CA TYR A 108 -12.50 17.14 6.73
C TYR A 108 -13.14 17.64 8.03
N LYS A 109 -14.47 17.51 8.19
CA LYS A 109 -15.22 17.99 9.37
C LYS A 109 -15.58 16.83 10.27
N ALA A 110 -15.08 16.81 11.50
CA ALA A 110 -15.27 15.70 12.44
C ALA A 110 -16.75 15.49 12.78
N GLN A 111 -17.54 16.56 12.88
CA GLN A 111 -18.98 16.47 13.08
C GLN A 111 -19.68 15.73 11.92
N VAL A 112 -19.29 16.00 10.68
CA VAL A 112 -19.88 15.35 9.51
C VAL A 112 -19.49 13.87 9.48
N ALA A 113 -18.20 13.58 9.71
CA ALA A 113 -17.70 12.21 9.79
C ALA A 113 -18.45 11.39 10.85
N ARG A 114 -18.61 11.93 12.07
CA ARG A 114 -19.32 11.26 13.16
C ARG A 114 -20.75 10.86 12.77
N VAL A 115 -21.53 11.80 12.24
CA VAL A 115 -22.92 11.52 11.84
C VAL A 115 -22.96 10.58 10.64
N ALA A 116 -22.04 10.69 9.69
CA ALA A 116 -21.96 9.77 8.55
C ALA A 116 -21.68 8.32 8.99
N LEU A 117 -20.82 8.11 9.99
CA LEU A 117 -20.53 6.80 10.56
C LEU A 117 -21.74 6.21 11.31
N GLU A 118 -22.48 7.04 12.04
CA GLU A 118 -23.76 6.66 12.67
C GLU A 118 -24.81 6.20 11.63
N GLU A 119 -24.69 6.68 10.38
CA GLU A 119 -25.61 6.41 9.27
C GLU A 119 -25.09 5.34 8.28
N GLY A 120 -24.01 4.64 8.65
CA GLY A 120 -23.52 3.45 7.95
C GLY A 120 -22.29 3.66 7.07
N ALA A 121 -21.67 4.84 7.09
CA ALA A 121 -20.29 4.97 6.59
C ALA A 121 -19.35 4.09 7.44
N ALA A 122 -18.29 3.60 6.81
CA ALA A 122 -17.35 2.65 7.40
C ALA A 122 -15.89 3.12 7.33
N LEU A 123 -15.59 4.19 6.60
CA LEU A 123 -14.23 4.71 6.42
C LEU A 123 -14.30 6.25 6.34
N ILE A 124 -13.28 6.95 6.81
CA ILE A 124 -13.17 8.41 6.67
C ILE A 124 -12.08 8.73 5.64
N ASN A 125 -12.37 9.60 4.68
CA ASN A 125 -11.37 10.16 3.77
C ASN A 125 -11.19 11.65 4.08
N ASP A 126 -10.10 11.99 4.80
CA ASP A 126 -9.85 13.35 5.29
C ASP A 126 -8.75 14.05 4.48
N VAL A 127 -9.18 14.94 3.59
CA VAL A 127 -8.29 15.82 2.82
C VAL A 127 -7.49 16.82 3.68
N GLY A 128 -7.90 17.02 4.93
CA GLY A 128 -7.22 17.81 5.95
C GLY A 128 -6.15 17.05 6.74
N GLY A 129 -5.99 15.75 6.49
CA GLY A 129 -4.91 14.92 7.02
C GLY A 129 -4.87 14.86 8.55
N LEU A 130 -6.03 14.81 9.21
CA LEU A 130 -6.19 14.81 10.66
C LEU A 130 -5.63 16.06 11.35
N ARG A 131 -5.37 17.14 10.58
CA ARG A 131 -4.83 18.41 11.09
C ARG A 131 -5.89 19.50 11.08
N ARG A 132 -6.71 19.56 10.03
CA ARG A 132 -7.65 20.67 9.82
C ARG A 132 -8.73 20.72 10.90
N ASP A 133 -9.30 19.58 11.25
CA ASP A 133 -10.19 19.41 12.39
C ASP A 133 -9.52 18.49 13.43
N PRO A 134 -9.05 19.04 14.57
CA PRO A 134 -8.37 18.26 15.60
C PRO A 134 -9.21 17.12 16.20
N ALA A 135 -10.54 17.17 16.09
CA ALA A 135 -11.41 16.13 16.62
C ALA A 135 -11.51 14.89 15.70
N MET A 136 -11.05 14.99 14.44
CA MET A 136 -11.23 13.92 13.44
C MET A 136 -10.58 12.59 13.88
N ALA A 137 -9.37 12.64 14.43
CA ALA A 137 -8.67 11.44 14.91
C ALA A 137 -9.43 10.73 16.05
N ALA A 138 -10.02 11.51 16.97
CA ALA A 138 -10.82 10.96 18.06
C ALA A 138 -12.12 10.32 17.54
N VAL A 139 -12.77 10.91 16.53
CA VAL A 139 -13.94 10.32 15.87
C VAL A 139 -13.57 8.99 15.21
N ALA A 140 -12.49 8.94 14.44
CA ALA A 140 -12.03 7.70 13.80
C ALA A 140 -11.74 6.59 14.84
N ALA A 141 -11.07 6.93 15.93
CA ALA A 141 -10.74 6.00 17.01
C ALA A 141 -12.00 5.51 17.76
N ALA A 142 -12.94 6.40 18.09
CA ALA A 142 -14.17 6.06 18.79
C ALA A 142 -15.03 5.07 18.01
N HIS A 143 -15.11 5.22 16.68
CA HIS A 143 -15.83 4.31 15.81
C HIS A 143 -14.99 3.11 15.32
N ARG A 144 -13.68 3.10 15.61
CA ARG A 144 -12.70 2.08 15.16
C ARG A 144 -12.73 1.85 13.64
N VAL A 145 -12.74 2.95 12.89
CA VAL A 145 -12.77 2.92 11.42
C VAL A 145 -11.45 3.37 10.81
N PRO A 146 -11.08 2.86 9.62
CA PRO A 146 -9.92 3.36 8.91
C PRO A 146 -10.10 4.82 8.51
N VAL A 147 -8.98 5.55 8.43
CA VAL A 147 -8.93 6.94 7.98
C VAL A 147 -7.84 7.14 6.94
N VAL A 148 -8.20 7.78 5.82
CA VAL A 148 -7.24 8.31 4.86
C VAL A 148 -6.82 9.69 5.33
N ALA A 149 -5.52 9.85 5.62
CA ALA A 149 -4.92 11.13 5.94
C ALA A 149 -4.17 11.66 4.71
N MET A 150 -4.72 12.70 4.08
CA MET A 150 -4.13 13.27 2.87
C MET A 150 -3.26 14.49 3.18
N HIS A 151 -2.11 14.60 2.50
CA HIS A 151 -1.33 15.83 2.45
C HIS A 151 -2.00 16.86 1.52
N ALA A 152 -2.41 18.00 2.06
CA ALA A 152 -2.86 19.15 1.29
C ALA A 152 -2.19 20.46 1.76
N ARG A 153 -1.95 21.35 0.80
CA ARG A 153 -1.63 22.76 1.03
C ARG A 153 -2.76 23.66 0.56
N PRO A 154 -2.86 24.90 1.07
CA PRO A 154 -3.80 25.89 0.57
C PRO A 154 -3.73 26.03 -0.95
N HIS A 155 -4.85 26.40 -1.58
CA HIS A 155 -4.87 26.59 -3.03
C HIS A 155 -3.87 27.69 -3.46
N GLY A 156 -3.10 27.41 -4.51
CA GLY A 156 -2.10 28.34 -5.05
C GLY A 156 -0.74 28.25 -4.34
N ASP A 157 -0.70 27.74 -3.11
CA ASP A 157 0.55 27.50 -2.40
C ASP A 157 1.21 26.20 -2.91
N THR A 158 2.27 26.39 -3.71
CA THR A 158 3.04 25.31 -4.34
C THR A 158 4.53 25.37 -3.99
N ALA A 159 4.90 26.27 -3.07
CA ALA A 159 6.29 26.50 -2.68
C ALA A 159 6.66 25.55 -1.54
N TYR A 160 7.58 24.61 -1.82
CA TYR A 160 8.17 23.72 -0.82
C TYR A 160 9.66 24.03 -0.71
N ALA A 161 10.16 24.06 0.52
CA ALA A 161 11.60 24.14 0.77
C ALA A 161 12.25 22.76 0.56
N ASP A 162 11.59 21.71 1.05
CA ASP A 162 11.90 20.31 0.75
C ASP A 162 10.59 19.58 0.43
N PHE A 163 10.31 19.41 -0.86
CA PHE A 163 9.07 18.82 -1.34
C PHE A 163 8.77 17.45 -0.70
N TRP A 164 9.76 16.57 -0.61
CA TRP A 164 9.55 15.22 -0.07
C TRP A 164 9.64 15.19 1.45
N GLY A 165 10.59 15.92 2.04
CA GLY A 165 10.72 16.02 3.49
C GLY A 165 9.45 16.55 4.16
N GLU A 166 8.83 17.56 3.56
CA GLU A 166 7.59 18.15 4.08
C GLU A 166 6.38 17.21 3.94
N ILE A 167 6.24 16.51 2.79
CA ILE A 167 5.16 15.54 2.60
C ILE A 167 5.30 14.37 3.58
N LEU A 168 6.49 13.80 3.69
CA LEU A 168 6.75 12.69 4.61
C LEU A 168 6.58 13.11 6.07
N GLY A 169 7.07 14.30 6.44
CA GLY A 169 6.91 14.86 7.78
C GLY A 169 5.44 15.09 8.13
N PHE A 170 4.66 15.66 7.21
CA PHE A 170 3.22 15.88 7.40
C PHE A 170 2.45 14.57 7.62
N LEU A 171 2.69 13.57 6.76
CA LEU A 171 1.98 12.29 6.82
C LEU A 171 2.41 11.47 8.05
N ARG A 172 3.69 11.52 8.43
CA ARG A 172 4.18 10.93 9.69
C ARG A 172 3.46 11.54 10.89
N ALA A 173 3.36 12.88 10.94
CA ALA A 173 2.62 13.56 12.00
C ALA A 173 1.12 13.22 11.99
N ALA A 174 0.54 12.91 10.83
CA ALA A 174 -0.86 12.46 10.75
C ALA A 174 -1.04 11.07 11.36
N ILE A 175 -0.13 10.13 11.07
CA ILE A 175 -0.10 8.81 11.71
C ILE A 175 0.04 8.96 13.23
N GLU A 176 0.96 9.80 13.70
CA GLU A 176 1.16 10.04 15.13
C GLU A 176 -0.09 10.63 15.82
N ARG A 177 -0.82 11.53 15.15
CA ARG A 177 -2.10 12.05 15.66
C ARG A 177 -3.17 10.96 15.79
N ALA A 178 -3.25 10.05 14.82
CA ALA A 178 -4.17 8.92 14.87
C ALA A 178 -3.81 7.94 16.00
N GLU A 179 -2.54 7.60 16.14
CA GLU A 179 -2.03 6.71 17.20
C GLU A 179 -2.27 7.31 18.59
N ALA A 180 -2.02 8.61 18.75
CA ALA A 180 -2.29 9.34 20.00
C ALA A 180 -3.78 9.34 20.38
N ALA A 181 -4.69 9.29 19.39
CA ALA A 181 -6.12 9.15 19.62
C ALA A 181 -6.56 7.69 19.89
N GLY A 182 -5.64 6.72 19.81
CA GLY A 182 -5.91 5.29 20.05
C GLY A 182 -6.27 4.49 18.79
N LEU A 183 -6.08 5.04 17.59
CA LEU A 183 -6.29 4.32 16.33
C LEU A 183 -5.01 3.56 15.94
N PRO A 184 -5.07 2.24 15.67
CA PRO A 184 -3.90 1.48 15.22
C PRO A 184 -3.35 2.02 13.90
N ARG A 185 -2.04 1.98 13.71
CA ARG A 185 -1.38 2.42 12.47
C ARG A 185 -1.92 1.73 11.22
N GLU A 186 -2.32 0.47 11.32
CA GLU A 186 -2.87 -0.32 10.22
C GLU A 186 -4.21 0.24 9.70
N MET A 187 -4.89 1.07 10.50
CA MET A 187 -6.12 1.78 10.13
C MET A 187 -5.85 3.17 9.54
N VAL A 188 -4.59 3.61 9.44
CA VAL A 188 -4.23 4.88 8.81
C VAL A 188 -3.72 4.62 7.40
N ILE A 189 -4.42 5.17 6.40
CA ILE A 189 -4.02 5.16 5.00
C ILE A 189 -3.45 6.54 4.68
N VAL A 190 -2.29 6.63 4.04
CA VAL A 190 -1.68 7.92 3.67
C VAL A 190 -1.91 8.25 2.21
N ASP A 191 -2.23 9.51 1.91
CA ASP A 191 -2.35 10.01 0.53
C ASP A 191 -1.43 11.24 0.34
N PRO A 192 -0.50 11.24 -0.64
CA PRO A 192 0.37 12.38 -0.89
C PRO A 192 -0.37 13.62 -1.44
N GLY A 193 -1.65 13.50 -1.78
CA GLY A 193 -2.53 14.57 -2.23
C GLY A 193 -2.16 15.11 -3.60
N PHE A 194 -2.23 14.25 -4.62
CA PHE A 194 -1.99 14.66 -6.01
C PHE A 194 -2.96 15.78 -6.44
N GLY A 195 -2.40 16.88 -6.94
CA GLY A 195 -3.16 18.06 -7.35
C GLY A 195 -3.57 19.02 -6.22
N PHE A 196 -3.13 18.79 -4.98
CA PHE A 196 -3.43 19.66 -3.84
C PHE A 196 -2.19 20.45 -3.41
N GLY A 197 -2.14 21.72 -3.82
CA GLY A 197 -1.03 22.64 -3.55
C GLY A 197 0.29 22.15 -4.16
N LYS A 198 0.24 21.70 -5.42
CA LYS A 198 1.39 21.16 -6.16
C LYS A 198 1.37 21.60 -7.62
N THR A 199 2.53 21.89 -8.19
CA THR A 199 2.68 22.14 -9.64
C THR A 199 2.54 20.83 -10.44
N PRO A 200 2.34 20.89 -11.77
CA PRO A 200 2.38 19.70 -12.62
C PRO A 200 3.66 18.88 -12.46
N GLU A 201 4.81 19.52 -12.38
CA GLU A 201 6.12 18.87 -12.24
C GLU A 201 6.22 18.12 -10.91
N GLN A 202 5.80 18.77 -9.81
CA GLN A 202 5.72 18.16 -8.48
C GLN A 202 4.76 16.98 -8.45
N ASN A 203 3.60 17.09 -9.10
CA ASN A 203 2.63 16.00 -9.21
C ASN A 203 3.18 14.81 -10.02
N LEU A 204 3.93 15.05 -11.10
CA LEU A 204 4.62 13.99 -11.83
C LEU A 204 5.72 13.34 -10.97
N ASP A 205 6.43 14.14 -10.17
CA ASP A 205 7.42 13.61 -9.24
C ASP A 205 6.81 12.75 -8.12
N LEU A 206 5.61 13.08 -7.62
CA LEU A 206 4.87 12.21 -6.70
C LEU A 206 4.72 10.79 -7.22
N ILE A 207 4.35 10.62 -8.49
CA ILE A 207 4.21 9.29 -9.10
C ILE A 207 5.60 8.64 -9.27
N ARG A 208 6.59 9.42 -9.72
CA ARG A 208 7.97 8.92 -9.93
C ARG A 208 8.63 8.42 -8.65
N GLN A 209 8.35 9.04 -7.52
CA GLN A 209 8.97 8.76 -6.24
C GLN A 209 7.98 8.21 -5.20
N LEU A 210 6.80 7.75 -5.64
CA LEU A 210 5.77 7.13 -4.79
C LEU A 210 6.30 6.07 -3.81
N PRO A 211 7.30 5.22 -4.16
CA PRO A 211 7.86 4.25 -3.22
C PRO A 211 8.44 4.85 -1.93
N ARG A 212 8.80 6.15 -1.91
CA ARG A 212 9.28 6.83 -0.70
C ARG A 212 8.26 6.79 0.45
N LEU A 213 6.96 6.80 0.14
CA LEU A 213 5.90 6.74 1.15
C LEU A 213 5.90 5.44 1.96
N ARG A 214 6.49 4.35 1.44
CA ARG A 214 6.59 3.07 2.16
C ARG A 214 7.39 3.19 3.47
N THR A 215 8.27 4.19 3.58
CA THR A 215 9.02 4.48 4.81
C THR A 215 8.14 4.87 6.00
N LEU A 216 6.87 5.21 5.75
CA LEU A 216 5.88 5.53 6.79
C LEU A 216 5.26 4.28 7.41
N GLY A 217 5.44 3.09 6.81
CA GLY A 217 4.86 1.85 7.31
C GLY A 217 3.32 1.82 7.30
N ALA A 218 2.70 2.61 6.42
CA ALA A 218 1.26 2.73 6.26
C ALA A 218 0.85 2.44 4.81
N PRO A 219 -0.35 1.88 4.57
CA PRO A 219 -0.89 1.72 3.21
C PRO A 219 -1.03 3.07 2.50
N VAL A 220 -0.84 3.06 1.18
CA VAL A 220 -0.84 4.29 0.36
C VAL A 220 -2.09 4.34 -0.53
N LEU A 221 -2.81 5.46 -0.49
CA LEU A 221 -3.84 5.81 -1.46
C LEU A 221 -3.32 6.86 -2.44
N LEU A 222 -3.75 6.78 -3.70
CA LEU A 222 -3.48 7.83 -4.69
C LEU A 222 -4.71 8.16 -5.54
N GLY A 223 -5.15 9.42 -5.51
CA GLY A 223 -6.22 9.96 -6.35
C GLY A 223 -5.72 10.88 -7.47
N THR A 224 -5.52 10.33 -8.68
CA THR A 224 -5.08 11.10 -9.87
C THR A 224 -6.20 11.42 -10.85
N SER A 225 -7.38 10.78 -10.70
CA SER A 225 -8.43 10.76 -11.71
C SER A 225 -8.91 12.13 -12.16
N ARG A 226 -8.83 12.38 -13.48
CA ARG A 226 -9.26 13.59 -14.19
C ARG A 226 -8.61 14.90 -13.71
N LYS A 227 -7.54 14.84 -12.90
CA LYS A 227 -6.86 16.00 -12.31
C LYS A 227 -6.23 16.92 -13.37
N SER A 228 -6.06 18.19 -13.02
CA SER A 228 -5.58 19.24 -13.93
C SER A 228 -4.18 18.98 -14.51
N THR A 229 -3.29 18.33 -13.76
CA THR A 229 -1.96 17.94 -14.28
C THR A 229 -2.06 17.05 -15.52
N ILE A 230 -3.01 16.10 -15.55
CA ILE A 230 -3.23 15.25 -16.73
C ILE A 230 -3.63 16.11 -17.93
N GLY A 231 -4.59 17.01 -17.72
CA GLY A 231 -5.04 17.94 -18.76
C GLY A 231 -3.94 18.85 -19.28
N ARG A 232 -3.02 19.31 -18.40
CA ARG A 232 -1.88 20.14 -18.81
C ARG A 232 -0.82 19.37 -19.59
N VAL A 233 -0.57 18.12 -19.23
CA VAL A 233 0.44 17.28 -19.90
C VAL A 233 -0.05 16.83 -21.28
N LEU A 234 -1.34 16.51 -21.40
CA LEU A 234 -1.92 15.98 -22.65
C LEU A 234 -2.62 17.05 -23.50
N ASP A 235 -2.77 18.27 -22.98
CA ASP A 235 -3.59 19.34 -23.56
C ASP A 235 -5.06 18.91 -23.80
N LEU A 236 -5.67 18.34 -22.76
CA LEU A 236 -7.04 17.77 -22.82
C LEU A 236 -8.01 18.36 -21.80
N PRO A 237 -9.29 18.56 -22.20
CA PRO A 237 -10.36 18.96 -21.28
C PRO A 237 -10.69 17.83 -20.29
N VAL A 238 -11.44 18.13 -19.24
CA VAL A 238 -11.64 17.23 -18.08
C VAL A 238 -12.31 15.89 -18.42
N ASP A 239 -13.22 15.91 -19.40
CA ASP A 239 -13.99 14.79 -19.92
C ASP A 239 -13.19 13.85 -20.83
N GLN A 240 -11.99 14.26 -21.27
CA GLN A 240 -11.11 13.50 -22.17
C GLN A 240 -9.81 13.07 -21.48
N ARG A 241 -9.84 12.86 -20.15
CA ARG A 241 -8.64 12.49 -19.36
C ARG A 241 -8.60 11.01 -18.99
N LEU A 242 -9.37 10.16 -19.66
CA LEU A 242 -9.45 8.74 -19.31
C LEU A 242 -8.10 8.04 -19.48
N GLU A 243 -7.46 8.20 -20.63
CA GLU A 243 -6.18 7.59 -20.99
C GLU A 243 -5.04 8.11 -20.11
N GLY A 244 -5.04 9.42 -19.85
CA GLY A 244 -4.09 10.02 -18.92
C GLY A 244 -4.27 9.53 -17.49
N THR A 245 -5.51 9.35 -17.03
CA THR A 245 -5.81 8.76 -15.72
C THR A 245 -5.38 7.29 -15.68
N ALA A 246 -5.64 6.53 -16.75
CA ALA A 246 -5.24 5.14 -16.87
C ALA A 246 -3.72 5.00 -16.73
N ALA A 247 -2.95 5.86 -17.42
CA ALA A 247 -1.50 5.87 -17.33
C ALA A 247 -1.01 6.15 -15.90
N THR A 248 -1.58 7.14 -15.21
CA THR A 248 -1.18 7.46 -13.83
C THR A 248 -1.55 6.34 -12.85
N VAL A 249 -2.70 5.69 -13.02
CA VAL A 249 -3.13 4.54 -12.22
C VAL A 249 -2.18 3.35 -12.40
N VAL A 250 -1.90 2.94 -13.64
CA VAL A 250 -1.00 1.79 -13.92
C VAL A 250 0.40 2.05 -13.38
N LEU A 251 0.94 3.26 -13.53
CA LEU A 251 2.24 3.63 -12.96
C LEU A 251 2.21 3.60 -11.42
N ALA A 252 1.14 4.06 -10.79
CA ALA A 252 1.00 4.00 -9.34
C ALA A 252 0.94 2.54 -8.83
N VAL A 253 0.21 1.67 -9.52
CA VAL A 253 0.16 0.21 -9.25
C VAL A 253 1.56 -0.39 -9.35
N ALA A 254 2.29 -0.11 -10.43
CA ALA A 254 3.68 -0.56 -10.61
C ALA A 254 4.66 -0.03 -9.55
N ARG A 255 4.29 1.02 -8.83
CA ARG A 255 5.06 1.57 -7.69
C ARG A 255 4.53 1.13 -6.33
N GLY A 256 3.53 0.26 -6.32
CA GLY A 256 3.00 -0.40 -5.12
C GLY A 256 2.03 0.46 -4.32
N VAL A 257 1.17 1.24 -4.98
CA VAL A 257 0.04 1.92 -4.32
C VAL A 257 -1.00 0.92 -3.83
N ASP A 258 -1.50 1.02 -2.61
CA ASP A 258 -2.48 0.06 -2.08
C ASP A 258 -3.90 0.37 -2.54
N VAL A 259 -4.25 1.64 -2.70
CA VAL A 259 -5.59 2.07 -3.12
C VAL A 259 -5.49 3.13 -4.23
N VAL A 260 -6.27 3.00 -5.29
CA VAL A 260 -6.46 4.06 -6.29
C VAL A 260 -7.87 4.63 -6.19
N ARG A 261 -7.98 5.96 -6.20
CA ARG A 261 -9.26 6.68 -6.12
C ARG A 261 -9.64 7.26 -7.48
N VAL A 262 -10.74 6.79 -8.06
CA VAL A 262 -11.09 7.00 -9.48
C VAL A 262 -12.58 7.27 -9.73
N HIS A 263 -12.88 8.07 -10.77
CA HIS A 263 -14.27 8.26 -11.26
C HIS A 263 -14.69 7.10 -12.17
N ASP A 264 -13.84 6.75 -13.14
CA ASP A 264 -14.12 5.76 -14.18
C ASP A 264 -13.85 4.32 -13.69
N VAL A 265 -14.65 3.81 -12.75
CA VAL A 265 -14.38 2.54 -12.04
C VAL A 265 -14.20 1.35 -13.00
N ALA A 266 -15.15 1.09 -13.89
CA ALA A 266 -15.11 -0.10 -14.75
C ALA A 266 -13.81 -0.24 -15.58
N PRO A 267 -13.37 0.79 -16.34
CA PRO A 267 -12.09 0.69 -17.05
C PRO A 267 -10.89 0.65 -16.08
N MET A 268 -10.93 1.35 -14.95
CA MET A 268 -9.81 1.36 -13.99
C MET A 268 -9.66 0.02 -13.28
N VAL A 269 -10.73 -0.70 -12.97
CA VAL A 269 -10.67 -2.06 -12.42
C VAL A 269 -9.98 -3.01 -13.39
N ARG A 270 -10.31 -2.94 -14.69
CA ARG A 270 -9.65 -3.75 -15.73
C ARG A 270 -8.14 -3.46 -15.78
N LEU A 271 -7.77 -2.19 -15.76
CA LEU A 271 -6.37 -1.74 -15.78
C LEU A 271 -5.60 -2.15 -14.52
N VAL A 272 -6.20 -1.96 -13.34
CA VAL A 272 -5.62 -2.36 -12.06
C VAL A 272 -5.39 -3.86 -12.02
N ARG A 273 -6.39 -4.67 -12.40
CA ARG A 273 -6.25 -6.14 -12.46
C ARG A 273 -5.11 -6.55 -13.38
N MET A 274 -5.03 -5.96 -14.57
CA MET A 274 -3.96 -6.26 -15.53
C MET A 274 -2.59 -5.82 -15.00
N ALA A 275 -2.49 -4.63 -14.41
CA ALA A 275 -1.24 -4.12 -13.85
C ALA A 275 -0.77 -4.95 -12.65
N ASP A 276 -1.67 -5.32 -11.74
CA ASP A 276 -1.36 -6.21 -10.62
C ASP A 276 -0.92 -7.60 -11.08
N ALA A 277 -1.56 -8.14 -12.13
CA ALA A 277 -1.14 -9.40 -12.75
C ALA A 277 0.30 -9.34 -13.30
N VAL A 278 0.80 -8.15 -13.63
CA VAL A 278 2.20 -7.94 -14.05
C VAL A 278 3.14 -7.72 -12.86
N VAL A 279 2.75 -6.89 -11.89
CA VAL A 279 3.70 -6.34 -10.89
C VAL A 279 3.56 -6.91 -9.48
N ARG A 280 2.43 -7.51 -9.13
CA ARG A 280 2.17 -8.10 -7.80
C ARG A 280 1.98 -9.61 -7.84
N HIS A 281 1.59 -10.15 -9.00
CA HIS A 281 1.28 -11.56 -9.15
C HIS A 281 2.26 -12.27 -10.10
N PRO A 282 3.03 -13.28 -9.65
CA PRO A 282 3.75 -14.16 -10.58
C PRO A 282 2.90 -15.29 -11.17
N ARG A 283 1.59 -15.37 -10.87
CA ARG A 283 0.78 -16.57 -11.10
C ARG A 283 -0.65 -16.28 -11.57
N TRP A 284 -0.88 -15.33 -12.49
CA TRP A 284 -2.23 -15.30 -13.10
C TRP A 284 -2.47 -16.71 -13.69
N ARG A 285 -3.47 -17.41 -13.14
CA ARG A 285 -3.89 -18.74 -13.59
C ARG A 285 -5.29 -18.61 -14.14
N GLU A 286 -5.53 -19.28 -15.25
CA GLU A 286 -6.87 -19.46 -15.81
C GLU A 286 -7.75 -20.12 -14.72
N GLY A 287 -8.78 -19.41 -14.23
CA GLY A 287 -9.67 -19.85 -13.15
C GLY A 287 -9.55 -19.14 -11.79
N ASP A 288 -8.56 -18.26 -11.56
CA ASP A 288 -8.47 -17.41 -10.34
C ASP A 288 -9.44 -16.19 -10.41
N GLU A 289 -10.57 -16.31 -11.11
CA GLU A 289 -11.47 -15.19 -11.40
C GLU A 289 -12.12 -14.61 -10.12
N PRO A 290 -11.91 -13.33 -9.78
CA PRO A 290 -12.93 -12.60 -9.04
C PRO A 290 -14.13 -12.40 -9.96
N ALA A 291 -15.35 -12.45 -9.38
CA ALA A 291 -16.63 -12.39 -10.09
C ALA A 291 -16.59 -11.50 -11.35
N PRO A 292 -17.17 -11.97 -12.48
CA PRO A 292 -17.10 -11.25 -13.74
C PRO A 292 -17.61 -9.83 -13.57
N VAL A 293 -16.87 -8.86 -14.12
CA VAL A 293 -17.39 -7.50 -14.35
C VAL A 293 -18.53 -7.68 -15.34
N ARG A 294 -19.76 -7.67 -14.87
CA ARG A 294 -20.94 -7.79 -15.74
C ARG A 294 -20.96 -6.56 -16.64
N ASP A 295 -20.61 -6.74 -17.91
CA ASP A 295 -20.83 -5.70 -18.90
C ASP A 295 -22.33 -5.40 -18.94
N ALA A 296 -22.69 -4.13 -18.75
CA ALA A 296 -24.06 -3.67 -18.87
C ALA A 296 -24.48 -3.63 -20.36
N ALA A 297 -24.63 -4.79 -21.00
CA ALA A 297 -25.44 -4.98 -22.21
C ALA A 297 -25.54 -6.46 -22.67
N ARG A 298 -26.79 -6.96 -22.63
CA ARG A 298 -27.42 -8.13 -23.30
C ARG A 298 -27.35 -9.53 -22.64
N PRO A 299 -28.47 -10.29 -22.69
CA PRO A 299 -28.64 -11.56 -21.99
C PRO A 299 -28.14 -12.76 -22.80
N ASP A 300 -27.64 -13.78 -22.10
CA ASP A 300 -27.24 -15.07 -22.67
C ASP A 300 -28.08 -16.21 -22.03
N PRO A 301 -28.56 -17.21 -22.80
CA PRO A 301 -29.25 -18.36 -22.24
C PRO A 301 -28.34 -19.60 -22.09
N ALA A 302 -28.38 -20.16 -20.88
CA ALA A 302 -28.44 -21.58 -20.54
C ALA A 302 -27.17 -22.47 -20.48
N ALA A 303 -27.14 -23.18 -19.32
CA ALA A 303 -26.75 -24.60 -19.09
C ALA A 303 -25.25 -24.98 -19.15
N ALA A 304 -24.71 -25.94 -18.41
CA ALA A 304 -25.07 -26.75 -17.22
C ALA A 304 -23.85 -27.68 -16.95
N GLY A 305 -23.68 -28.20 -15.72
CA GLY A 305 -23.18 -29.57 -15.53
C GLY A 305 -21.83 -29.83 -14.83
N ALA A 306 -21.92 -30.10 -13.52
CA ALA A 306 -21.39 -31.24 -12.73
C ALA A 306 -19.95 -31.79 -12.86
N GLY A 307 -19.32 -32.05 -11.69
CA GLY A 307 -18.34 -33.12 -11.47
C GLY A 307 -17.46 -32.98 -10.20
N ALA A 308 -17.71 -33.79 -9.16
CA ALA A 308 -16.82 -34.12 -8.03
C ALA A 308 -15.99 -35.39 -8.40
N ASP A 309 -14.86 -35.84 -7.82
CA ASP A 309 -14.25 -35.89 -6.46
C ASP A 309 -12.81 -36.51 -6.62
N PRO A 310 -12.07 -37.07 -5.63
CA PRO A 310 -11.39 -36.56 -4.42
C PRO A 310 -9.83 -36.78 -4.37
N ASP A 311 -9.22 -36.33 -3.27
CA ASP A 311 -8.09 -36.94 -2.52
C ASP A 311 -6.61 -36.57 -2.86
N VAL A 312 -5.97 -35.77 -1.98
CA VAL A 312 -4.50 -35.70 -1.79
C VAL A 312 -4.16 -35.32 -0.33
N PRO A 313 -3.24 -36.03 0.36
CA PRO A 313 -2.98 -35.87 1.79
C PRO A 313 -2.11 -34.65 2.16
N ARG A 314 -2.31 -34.13 3.38
CA ARG A 314 -1.54 -33.03 4.00
C ARG A 314 -0.22 -33.54 4.62
N PRO A 315 0.91 -32.81 4.49
CA PRO A 315 2.05 -32.99 5.38
C PRO A 315 1.97 -32.05 6.59
N THR A 316 2.03 -32.67 7.77
CA THR A 316 2.32 -32.06 9.06
C THR A 316 3.83 -31.90 9.23
N GLY A 317 4.27 -30.76 9.76
CA GLY A 317 5.68 -30.54 10.10
C GLY A 317 6.04 -29.08 10.35
N ARG A 318 5.78 -28.58 11.56
CA ARG A 318 6.39 -27.35 12.08
C ARG A 318 7.82 -27.66 12.52
N LEU A 319 8.78 -26.91 12.01
CA LEU A 319 10.10 -26.74 12.62
C LEU A 319 10.15 -25.30 13.13
N ASP A 320 10.03 -25.11 14.44
CA ASP A 320 10.26 -23.80 15.07
C ASP A 320 11.78 -23.59 15.25
N PRO A 321 12.39 -22.53 14.68
CA PRO A 321 13.76 -22.18 15.02
C PRO A 321 13.80 -21.40 16.34
N THR A 322 14.69 -21.82 17.22
CA THR A 322 14.95 -21.28 18.57
C THR A 322 15.37 -19.80 18.51
N PRO A 323 14.91 -18.90 19.41
CA PRO A 323 15.35 -17.51 19.42
C PRO A 323 16.80 -17.36 19.93
N ALA A 324 17.60 -16.55 19.22
CA ALA A 324 18.94 -16.13 19.65
C ALA A 324 18.88 -15.12 20.82
N PRO A 325 19.86 -15.12 21.76
CA PRO A 325 19.94 -14.17 22.87
C PRO A 325 20.28 -12.73 22.40
N PRO A 326 19.97 -11.67 23.19
CA PRO A 326 19.86 -10.32 22.67
C PRO A 326 21.20 -9.60 22.54
N ALA A 327 21.50 -9.13 21.33
CA ALA A 327 22.24 -7.89 21.17
C ALA A 327 21.29 -6.72 21.51
N ARG A 328 21.83 -5.62 22.05
CA ARG A 328 21.00 -4.47 22.49
C ARG A 328 20.42 -3.64 21.33
N SER A 329 21.07 -3.69 20.17
CA SER A 329 20.62 -3.05 18.93
C SER A 329 20.79 -3.99 17.74
N VAL A 330 20.02 -3.77 16.67
CA VAL A 330 20.11 -4.52 15.41
C VAL A 330 20.18 -3.55 14.24
N ILE A 331 21.23 -3.65 13.43
CA ILE A 331 21.35 -2.94 12.15
C ILE A 331 20.79 -3.85 11.04
N GLN A 332 19.86 -3.33 10.26
CA GLN A 332 19.10 -4.11 9.27
C GLN A 332 19.32 -3.59 7.85
N LEU A 333 19.79 -4.45 6.95
CA LEU A 333 19.86 -4.22 5.51
C LEU A 333 18.86 -5.17 4.83
N ARG A 334 18.07 -4.65 3.89
CA ARG A 334 16.96 -5.38 3.27
C ARG A 334 17.05 -5.35 1.76
N ALA A 335 16.75 -6.48 1.13
CA ALA A 335 16.64 -6.65 -0.31
C ALA A 335 17.87 -6.11 -1.08
N LEU A 336 19.08 -6.35 -0.57
CA LEU A 336 20.31 -6.03 -1.29
C LEU A 336 20.35 -6.88 -2.57
N ARG A 337 20.35 -6.22 -3.72
CA ARG A 337 20.20 -6.88 -5.01
C ARG A 337 21.54 -7.01 -5.72
N PHE A 338 21.84 -8.23 -6.15
CA PHE A 338 23.06 -8.57 -6.90
C PHE A 338 22.71 -9.47 -8.09
N GLU A 339 23.52 -9.44 -9.13
CA GLU A 339 23.39 -10.32 -10.29
C GLU A 339 24.56 -11.31 -10.28
N ALA A 340 24.27 -12.60 -10.08
CA ALA A 340 25.30 -13.62 -9.90
C ALA A 340 24.99 -14.93 -10.62
N ARG A 341 26.00 -15.79 -10.75
CA ARG A 341 25.92 -17.10 -11.42
C ARG A 341 26.13 -18.18 -10.39
N HIS A 342 25.08 -18.52 -9.65
CA HIS A 342 25.11 -19.63 -8.69
C HIS A 342 23.95 -20.57 -8.96
N GLY A 343 24.20 -21.87 -8.87
CA GLY A 343 23.21 -22.89 -9.13
C GLY A 343 23.80 -24.19 -9.64
N VAL A 344 22.95 -25.21 -9.75
CA VAL A 344 23.34 -26.57 -10.16
C VAL A 344 23.19 -26.74 -11.67
N LEU A 345 22.20 -26.09 -12.29
CA LEU A 345 21.88 -26.24 -13.70
C LEU A 345 22.88 -25.51 -14.60
N PRO A 346 23.22 -26.05 -15.79
CA PRO A 346 24.14 -25.41 -16.73
C PRO A 346 23.71 -24.01 -17.19
N GLU A 347 22.41 -23.71 -17.17
CA GLU A 347 21.86 -22.40 -17.52
C GLU A 347 22.18 -21.35 -16.44
N GLU A 348 22.15 -21.74 -15.17
CA GLU A 348 22.49 -20.89 -14.02
C GLU A 348 23.99 -20.53 -13.97
N HIS A 349 24.81 -21.23 -14.76
CA HIS A 349 26.26 -20.97 -14.89
C HIS A 349 26.56 -19.99 -16.03
N ARG A 350 25.69 -19.94 -17.04
CA ARG A 350 25.86 -19.10 -18.23
C ARG A 350 25.22 -17.72 -18.05
N ASN A 351 24.03 -17.69 -17.45
CA ASN A 351 23.23 -16.48 -17.33
C ASN A 351 23.27 -15.95 -15.89
N PRO A 352 23.66 -14.68 -15.67
CA PRO A 352 23.46 -14.01 -14.39
C PRO A 352 21.98 -13.97 -14.04
N GLN A 353 21.68 -14.08 -12.75
CA GLN A 353 20.33 -13.99 -12.23
C GLN A 353 20.30 -13.19 -10.93
N PRO A 354 19.15 -12.61 -10.57
CA PRO A 354 19.04 -11.79 -9.38
C PRO A 354 19.15 -12.65 -8.11
N PHE A 355 19.91 -12.15 -7.15
CA PHE A 355 19.94 -12.58 -5.76
C PHE A 355 19.52 -11.43 -4.87
N LEU A 356 18.72 -11.73 -3.85
CA LEU A 356 18.32 -10.78 -2.82
C LEU A 356 18.92 -11.23 -1.49
N VAL A 357 19.63 -10.33 -0.82
CA VAL A 357 20.25 -10.59 0.48
C VAL A 357 19.67 -9.67 1.54
N ASP A 358 19.14 -10.26 2.61
CA ASP A 358 18.81 -9.55 3.85
C ASP A 358 19.88 -9.84 4.90
N VAL A 359 20.32 -8.82 5.61
CA VAL A 359 21.33 -8.92 6.66
C VAL A 359 20.80 -8.24 7.92
N ASP A 360 20.85 -8.96 9.04
CA ASP A 360 20.74 -8.38 10.38
C ASP A 360 22.05 -8.56 11.14
N LEU A 361 22.52 -7.49 11.75
CA LEU A 361 23.74 -7.44 12.53
C LEU A 361 23.40 -7.02 13.96
N GLY A 362 23.54 -7.95 14.90
CA GLY A 362 23.33 -7.69 16.32
C GLY A 362 24.61 -7.18 16.97
N LEU A 363 24.56 -5.99 17.57
CA LEU A 363 25.65 -5.39 18.35
C LEU A 363 25.09 -4.37 19.35
N ASP A 364 25.89 -3.94 20.31
CA ASP A 364 25.56 -2.77 21.13
C ASP A 364 26.05 -1.48 20.44
N THR A 365 25.12 -0.59 20.09
CA THR A 365 25.43 0.68 19.44
C THR A 365 25.45 1.87 20.40
N ALA A 366 25.31 1.66 21.71
CA ALA A 366 25.19 2.75 22.68
C ALA A 366 26.42 3.67 22.70
N ALA A 367 27.62 3.09 22.62
CA ALA A 367 28.86 3.87 22.57
C ALA A 367 28.98 4.71 21.30
N ALA A 368 28.64 4.13 20.14
CA ALA A 368 28.61 4.85 18.87
C ALA A 368 27.57 5.96 18.86
N ALA A 369 26.38 5.71 19.42
CA ALA A 369 25.33 6.71 19.52
C ALA A 369 25.68 7.86 20.48
N ALA A 370 26.40 7.58 21.57
CA ALA A 370 26.84 8.60 22.52
C ALA A 370 27.97 9.49 21.97
N ALA A 371 28.88 8.91 21.19
CA ALA A 371 30.02 9.61 20.61
C ALA A 371 29.78 10.17 19.20
N ASP A 372 28.66 9.78 18.56
CA ASP A 372 28.36 10.03 17.15
C ASP A 372 29.53 9.65 16.22
N ASP A 373 30.11 8.47 16.45
CA ASP A 373 31.32 8.00 15.77
C ASP A 373 31.07 6.68 15.02
N LEU A 374 31.22 6.73 13.69
CA LEU A 374 31.08 5.58 12.80
C LEU A 374 32.11 4.48 13.10
N ALA A 375 33.29 4.83 13.64
CA ALA A 375 34.34 3.86 13.98
C ALA A 375 33.93 2.93 15.13
N LEU A 376 32.90 3.28 15.90
CA LEU A 376 32.38 2.50 17.02
C LEU A 376 31.19 1.60 16.63
N THR A 377 30.81 1.57 15.36
CA THR A 377 29.68 0.78 14.86
C THR A 377 30.01 0.14 13.51
N VAL A 378 28.99 -0.34 12.80
CA VAL A 378 29.12 -0.96 11.49
C VAL A 378 28.85 0.06 10.38
N ASP A 379 29.84 0.23 9.48
CA ASP A 379 29.63 0.90 8.20
C ASP A 379 28.84 -0.01 7.24
N TYR A 380 27.57 0.31 7.05
CA TYR A 380 26.67 -0.42 6.14
C TYR A 380 27.10 -0.34 4.66
N ALA A 381 27.88 0.67 4.25
CA ALA A 381 28.45 0.71 2.91
C ALA A 381 29.55 -0.35 2.74
N GLU A 382 30.36 -0.57 3.78
CA GLU A 382 31.33 -1.67 3.81
C GLU A 382 30.65 -3.04 3.87
N VAL A 383 29.55 -3.17 4.63
CA VAL A 383 28.71 -4.39 4.60
C VAL A 383 28.26 -4.69 3.18
N HIS A 384 27.67 -3.71 2.49
CA HIS A 384 27.25 -3.89 1.10
C HIS A 384 28.40 -4.32 0.19
N ARG A 385 29.57 -3.66 0.26
CA ARG A 385 30.75 -4.02 -0.54
C ARG A 385 31.21 -5.46 -0.31
N ARG A 386 31.18 -5.93 0.95
CA ARG A 386 31.55 -7.31 1.29
C ARG A 386 30.52 -8.33 0.81
N VAL A 387 29.24 -8.04 0.99
CA VAL A 387 28.16 -8.89 0.47
C VAL A 387 28.27 -9.00 -1.06
N ALA A 388 28.44 -7.88 -1.76
CA ALA A 388 28.63 -7.86 -3.21
C ALA A 388 29.83 -8.73 -3.63
N ARG A 389 30.99 -8.59 -2.98
CA ARG A 389 32.18 -9.39 -3.28
C ARG A 389 31.95 -10.90 -3.15
N VAL A 390 31.18 -11.31 -2.15
CA VAL A 390 30.89 -12.74 -1.91
C VAL A 390 29.85 -13.26 -2.90
N VAL A 391 28.79 -12.50 -3.17
CA VAL A 391 27.67 -12.90 -4.07
C VAL A 391 28.08 -12.82 -5.54
N GLU A 392 28.79 -11.78 -5.96
CA GLU A 392 29.24 -11.63 -7.35
C GLU A 392 30.58 -12.34 -7.61
N GLY A 393 31.09 -13.04 -6.59
CA GLY A 393 32.33 -13.79 -6.61
C GLY A 393 32.26 -15.10 -7.40
N PRO A 394 33.22 -16.02 -7.18
CA PRO A 394 33.29 -17.27 -7.95
C PRO A 394 32.01 -18.11 -7.78
N HIS A 395 31.69 -18.89 -8.81
CA HIS A 395 30.51 -19.76 -8.84
C HIS A 395 30.37 -20.65 -7.59
N ARG A 396 29.12 -20.90 -7.21
CA ARG A 396 28.70 -21.82 -6.14
C ARG A 396 27.53 -22.63 -6.66
N ARG A 397 27.44 -23.90 -6.25
CA ARG A 397 26.31 -24.76 -6.60
C ARG A 397 25.08 -24.49 -5.73
N LEU A 398 25.28 -24.13 -4.47
CA LEU A 398 24.26 -24.07 -3.43
C LEU A 398 24.15 -22.65 -2.85
N ILE A 399 22.92 -22.18 -2.62
CA ILE A 399 22.66 -20.88 -1.96
C ILE A 399 22.89 -20.96 -0.45
N GLU A 400 22.86 -22.17 0.11
CA GLU A 400 23.25 -22.52 1.48
C GLU A 400 24.72 -22.19 1.71
N THR A 401 25.59 -22.60 0.78
CA THR A 401 27.03 -22.29 0.85
C THR A 401 27.25 -20.79 0.83
N LEU A 402 26.49 -20.07 0.00
CA LEU A 402 26.58 -18.62 -0.10
C LEU A 402 26.13 -17.94 1.20
N ALA A 403 24.99 -18.34 1.77
CA ALA A 403 24.46 -17.81 3.02
C ALA A 403 25.42 -18.05 4.19
N HIS A 404 26.04 -19.25 4.28
CA HIS A 404 27.04 -19.54 5.30
C HIS A 404 28.33 -18.74 5.13
N GLN A 405 28.81 -18.57 3.89
CA GLN A 405 30.00 -17.75 3.61
C GLN A 405 29.78 -16.28 3.96
N LEU A 406 28.61 -15.73 3.61
CA LEU A 406 28.23 -14.37 3.99
C LEU A 406 28.14 -14.21 5.50
N ALA A 407 27.48 -15.13 6.20
CA ALA A 407 27.39 -15.08 7.65
C ALA A 407 28.78 -15.14 8.31
N ALA A 408 29.68 -15.99 7.81
CA ALA A 408 31.05 -16.08 8.32
C ALA A 408 31.88 -14.82 8.02
N GLU A 409 31.80 -14.28 6.81
CA GLU A 409 32.49 -13.06 6.39
C GLU A 409 32.05 -11.86 7.25
N LEU A 410 30.75 -11.67 7.44
CA LEU A 410 30.20 -10.55 8.21
C LEU A 410 30.52 -10.69 9.71
N LEU A 411 30.39 -11.91 10.25
CA LEU A 411 30.78 -12.18 11.63
C LEU A 411 32.30 -12.05 11.83
N HIS A 412 33.14 -12.27 10.82
CA HIS A 412 34.57 -12.06 10.94
C HIS A 412 34.96 -10.57 10.82
N ALA A 413 34.38 -9.86 9.85
CA ALA A 413 34.77 -8.50 9.49
C ALA A 413 34.25 -7.42 10.44
N PHE A 414 33.15 -7.67 11.15
CA PHE A 414 32.47 -6.65 11.96
C PHE A 414 32.38 -7.04 13.44
N PRO A 415 32.43 -6.07 14.38
CA PRO A 415 32.33 -6.33 15.82
C PRO A 415 30.87 -6.60 16.26
N VAL A 416 30.24 -7.61 15.65
CA VAL A 416 28.86 -8.01 15.90
C VAL A 416 28.81 -9.28 16.74
N ASP A 417 27.82 -9.39 17.63
CA ASP A 417 27.58 -10.54 18.50
C ASP A 417 26.97 -11.71 17.73
N TRP A 418 26.07 -11.38 16.81
CA TRP A 418 25.43 -12.34 15.91
C TRP A 418 25.04 -11.70 14.58
N VAL A 419 24.83 -12.55 13.59
CA VAL A 419 24.34 -12.18 12.27
C VAL A 419 23.21 -13.12 11.83
N ARG A 420 22.19 -12.54 11.19
CA ARG A 420 21.23 -13.29 10.36
C ARG A 420 21.46 -12.89 8.91
N VAL A 421 21.66 -13.88 8.05
CA VAL A 421 21.76 -13.67 6.61
C VAL A 421 20.69 -14.51 5.94
N ARG A 422 19.84 -13.86 5.14
CA ARG A 422 18.91 -14.53 4.25
C ARG A 422 19.35 -14.29 2.82
N VAL A 423 19.64 -15.36 2.09
CA VAL A 423 19.93 -15.34 0.66
C VAL A 423 18.73 -15.92 -0.07
N ALA A 424 18.05 -15.07 -0.83
CA ALA A 424 16.95 -15.46 -1.68
C ALA A 424 17.37 -15.43 -3.15
N LYS A 425 16.88 -16.44 -3.87
CA LYS A 425 17.05 -16.63 -5.30
C LYS A 425 15.66 -16.63 -5.93
N PRO A 426 15.14 -15.46 -6.34
CA PRO A 426 13.79 -15.33 -6.89
C PRO A 426 13.58 -16.17 -8.16
N ALA A 427 14.64 -16.34 -8.96
CA ALA A 427 14.62 -17.12 -10.19
C ALA A 427 15.11 -18.58 -10.01
N ALA A 428 14.92 -19.17 -8.82
CA ALA A 428 15.31 -20.56 -8.59
C ALA A 428 14.51 -21.53 -9.50
N PRO A 429 15.16 -22.49 -10.17
CA PRO A 429 14.52 -23.41 -11.10
C PRO A 429 13.78 -24.52 -10.32
N LEU A 430 12.56 -24.19 -9.87
CA LEU A 430 11.71 -25.10 -9.11
C LEU A 430 10.65 -25.73 -10.03
N PRO A 431 10.31 -27.03 -9.85
CA PRO A 431 9.37 -27.75 -10.72
C PRO A 431 7.91 -27.29 -10.57
N GLY A 432 7.64 -26.33 -9.69
CA GLY A 432 6.31 -25.83 -9.37
C GLY A 432 6.36 -24.37 -8.91
N PRO A 433 5.19 -23.76 -8.68
CA PRO A 433 5.10 -22.32 -8.48
C PRO A 433 5.65 -21.93 -7.10
N ALA A 434 6.70 -21.10 -7.09
CA ALA A 434 7.35 -20.60 -5.90
C ALA A 434 7.87 -19.16 -6.16
N GLU A 435 7.95 -18.33 -5.12
CA GLU A 435 8.56 -16.98 -5.21
C GLU A 435 10.08 -17.02 -5.40
N GLY A 436 10.65 -18.23 -5.40
CA GLY A 436 12.08 -18.50 -5.39
C GLY A 436 12.42 -19.46 -4.26
N ALA A 437 13.71 -19.77 -4.16
CA ALA A 437 14.26 -20.48 -3.01
C ALA A 437 15.01 -19.48 -2.13
N ALA A 438 14.89 -19.60 -0.82
CA ALA A 438 15.67 -18.79 0.11
C ALA A 438 16.23 -19.65 1.23
N VAL A 439 17.46 -19.35 1.62
CA VAL A 439 18.10 -19.94 2.79
C VAL A 439 18.39 -18.84 3.78
N GLU A 440 18.03 -19.09 5.03
CA GLU A 440 18.33 -18.21 6.15
C GLU A 440 19.29 -18.90 7.11
N VAL A 441 20.35 -18.19 7.47
CA VAL A 441 21.39 -18.66 8.38
C VAL A 441 21.52 -17.69 9.53
N TRP A 442 21.48 -18.24 10.73
CA TRP A 442 21.84 -17.54 11.96
C TRP A 442 23.23 -18.02 12.42
N ARG A 443 24.08 -17.07 12.81
CA ARG A 443 25.39 -17.33 13.43
C ARG A 443 25.61 -16.35 14.56
N SER A 444 26.03 -16.86 15.70
CA SER A 444 26.52 -16.05 16.82
C SER A 444 27.98 -16.35 17.07
N ARG A 445 28.71 -15.40 17.68
CA ARG A 445 30.00 -15.71 18.29
C ARG A 445 29.72 -16.58 19.51
N ALA A 446 30.24 -17.79 19.54
CA ALA A 446 30.18 -18.60 20.75
C ALA A 446 30.97 -17.89 21.87
N GLY A 447 30.27 -17.47 22.92
CA GLY A 447 30.86 -17.05 24.20
C GLY A 447 31.62 -15.70 24.20
N ARG A 448 30.89 -14.60 24.34
CA ARG A 448 31.22 -13.58 25.37
C ARG A 448 30.17 -13.66 26.48
N VAL A 449 30.04 -14.83 27.08
CA VAL A 449 29.62 -14.91 28.49
C VAL A 449 30.87 -14.56 29.28
N GLY A 450 31.09 -13.27 29.48
CA GLY A 450 32.01 -12.77 30.49
C GLY A 450 31.26 -12.78 31.81
N THR A 451 31.50 -13.81 32.62
CA THR A 451 31.48 -13.63 34.08
C THR A 451 32.55 -12.61 34.43
N GLY A 452 32.15 -11.49 35.01
CA GLY A 452 33.02 -10.40 35.44
C GLY A 452 32.20 -9.16 35.74
#